data_AF-A0A2D4KHI2-F1
#
_entry.id   AF-A0A2D4KHI2-F1
#
_cell.length_a   1.000
_cell.length_b   1.000
_cell.length_c   1.000
_cell.angle_alpha   90.00
_cell.angle_beta   90.00
_cell.angle_gamma   90.00
#
_symmetry.space_group_name_H-M   'P 1'
#
loop_
_entity.id
_entity.type
_entity.pdbx_description
1 polymer ?
#
loop_
_entity_poly.entity_id
_entity_poly.type
_entity_poly.pdbx_seq_one_letter_code
_entity_poly.pdbx_strand_id
1 'polypeptide(L)'
;MLLVLLEVALRESCFGASSHSLKYFYTGISEPSQGQPHFVTVGSVDGQVFVQYDSNSGRMMPRVSWMEKVGKEDPQYWDTQNDMLSGSEETFREYLETLRNCYNQSEGLHIIQRMYGCELRRDGSKGGFMQDGYDGRTFIIFDKETLTWVAP
;
A
#
# COMPACT_ATOMS: atom_id res chain seq x y z
N MET A 1 -11.50 -7.22 10.36
CA MET A 1 -10.16 -7.40 9.76
C MET A 1 -9.19 -6.28 10.16
N LEU A 2 -9.43 -5.00 9.83
CA LEU A 2 -8.64 -3.84 10.34
C LEU A 2 -8.52 -3.77 11.87
N LEU A 3 -9.59 -4.14 12.59
CA LEU A 3 -9.61 -4.15 14.06
C LEU A 3 -8.65 -5.18 14.68
N VAL A 4 -8.47 -6.34 14.05
CA VAL A 4 -7.63 -7.42 14.59
C VAL A 4 -6.14 -7.06 14.45
N LEU A 5 -5.74 -6.45 13.33
CA LEU A 5 -4.38 -5.98 13.11
C LEU A 5 -4.00 -4.84 14.09
N LEU A 6 -4.95 -3.95 14.40
CA LEU A 6 -4.78 -2.91 15.40
C LEU A 6 -4.65 -3.50 16.82
N GLU A 7 -5.49 -4.47 17.19
CA GLU A 7 -5.42 -5.10 18.53
C GLU A 7 -4.11 -5.88 18.76
N VAL A 8 -3.58 -6.56 17.75
CA VAL A 8 -2.30 -7.28 17.84
C VAL A 8 -1.14 -6.30 17.95
N ALA A 9 -1.12 -5.22 17.15
CA ALA A 9 -0.09 -4.19 17.23
C ALA A 9 -0.11 -3.44 18.58
N LEU A 10 -1.30 -3.16 19.12
CA LEU A 10 -1.47 -2.50 20.41
C LEU A 10 -0.88 -3.33 21.58
N ARG A 11 -0.90 -4.66 21.49
CA ARG A 11 -0.36 -5.56 22.52
C ARG A 11 1.17 -5.61 22.55
N GLU A 12 1.85 -5.28 21.45
CA GLU A 12 3.31 -5.30 21.36
C GLU A 12 3.97 -3.92 21.44
N SER A 13 3.19 -2.82 21.45
CA SER A 13 3.74 -1.46 21.52
C SER A 13 4.18 -1.05 22.93
N CYS A 14 5.39 -0.49 23.04
CA CYS A 14 5.83 0.19 24.26
C CYS A 14 4.89 1.37 24.58
N PHE A 15 4.50 1.51 25.85
CA PHE A 15 3.69 2.60 26.42
C PHE A 15 4.33 4.00 26.24
N GLY A 16 4.42 4.49 24.99
CA GLY A 16 5.07 5.76 24.66
C GLY A 16 4.63 6.41 23.34
N ALA A 17 3.98 5.68 22.42
CA ALA A 17 3.49 6.25 21.17
C ALA A 17 2.29 7.21 21.41
N SER A 18 2.30 8.37 20.77
CA SER A 18 1.18 9.34 20.81
C SER A 18 0.06 9.01 19.80
N SER A 19 0.33 8.08 18.88
CA SER A 19 -0.58 7.64 17.83
C SER A 19 -0.08 6.34 17.20
N HIS A 20 -0.99 5.53 16.68
CA HIS A 20 -0.69 4.38 15.83
C HIS A 20 -1.02 4.68 14.37
N SER A 21 -0.32 4.09 13.42
CA SER A 21 -0.57 4.27 11.99
C SER A 21 -0.44 2.96 11.22
N LEU A 22 -1.30 2.79 10.23
CA LEU A 22 -1.23 1.72 9.23
C LEU A 22 -1.10 2.38 7.86
N LYS A 23 -0.07 2.02 7.10
CA LYS A 23 0.20 2.61 5.78
C LYS A 23 0.54 1.53 4.77
N TYR A 24 -0.03 1.64 3.59
CA TYR A 24 0.28 0.82 2.42
C TYR A 24 0.86 1.69 1.31
N PHE A 25 1.89 1.17 0.65
CA PHE A 25 2.60 1.82 -0.44
C PHE A 25 2.61 0.89 -1.63
N TYR A 26 1.97 1.29 -2.72
CA TYR A 26 1.91 0.51 -3.96
C TYR A 26 2.79 1.23 -4.97
N THR A 27 3.60 0.48 -5.72
CA THR A 27 4.47 1.02 -6.77
C THR A 27 4.33 0.17 -8.00
N GLY A 28 3.91 0.77 -9.11
CA GLY A 28 3.89 0.19 -10.44
C GLY A 28 4.97 0.82 -11.31
N ILE A 29 5.63 0.00 -12.13
CA ILE A 29 6.79 0.38 -12.95
C ILE A 29 6.54 -0.07 -14.40
N SER A 30 6.65 0.83 -15.38
CA SER A 30 6.37 0.52 -16.80
C SER A 30 7.40 -0.41 -17.42
N GLU A 31 8.68 -0.15 -17.16
CA GLU A 31 9.83 -0.84 -17.76
C GLU A 31 10.82 -1.24 -16.66
N PRO A 32 10.52 -2.25 -15.82
CA PRO A 32 11.44 -2.66 -14.76
C PRO A 32 12.76 -3.19 -15.35
N SER A 33 13.85 -2.97 -14.61
CA SER A 33 15.14 -3.60 -14.97
C SER A 33 15.02 -5.12 -14.90
N GLN A 34 15.86 -5.84 -15.64
CA GLN A 34 15.83 -7.31 -15.69
C GLN A 34 15.86 -7.92 -14.26
N GLY A 35 14.87 -8.75 -13.98
CA GLY A 35 14.72 -9.42 -12.68
C GLY A 35 14.09 -8.56 -11.57
N GLN A 36 13.74 -7.29 -11.83
CA GLN A 36 12.97 -6.48 -10.90
C GLN A 36 11.46 -6.66 -11.14
N PRO A 37 10.64 -6.65 -10.08
CA PRO A 37 9.20 -6.70 -10.23
C PRO A 37 8.67 -5.41 -10.86
N HIS A 38 7.64 -5.51 -11.70
CA HIS A 38 6.92 -4.34 -12.22
C HIS A 38 5.87 -3.82 -11.24
N PHE A 39 5.53 -4.58 -10.20
CA PHE A 39 4.63 -4.13 -9.14
C PHE A 39 5.12 -4.60 -7.76
N VAL A 40 5.11 -3.69 -6.80
CA VAL A 40 5.48 -3.94 -5.40
C VAL A 40 4.48 -3.27 -4.49
N THR A 41 4.08 -3.95 -3.42
CA THR A 41 3.39 -3.30 -2.30
C THR A 41 4.06 -3.61 -0.97
N VAL A 42 4.05 -2.63 -0.08
CA VAL A 42 4.57 -2.71 1.28
C VAL A 42 3.51 -2.21 2.25
N GLY A 43 3.24 -2.99 3.29
CA GLY A 43 2.41 -2.59 4.43
C GLY A 43 3.29 -2.32 5.65
N SER A 44 3.00 -1.23 6.35
CA SER A 44 3.68 -0.86 7.60
C SER A 44 2.69 -0.53 8.70
N VAL A 45 3.01 -0.94 9.93
CA VAL A 45 2.34 -0.50 11.16
C VAL A 45 3.37 0.24 12.00
N ASP A 46 3.07 1.48 12.39
CA ASP A 46 3.97 2.34 13.17
C ASP A 46 5.39 2.49 12.57
N GLY A 47 5.45 2.49 11.23
CA GLY A 47 6.70 2.55 10.48
C GLY A 47 7.45 1.21 10.39
N GLN A 48 7.02 0.17 11.09
CA GLN A 48 7.55 -1.17 10.95
C GLN A 48 6.86 -1.88 9.78
N VAL A 49 7.64 -2.30 8.78
CA VAL A 49 7.11 -3.10 7.67
C VAL A 49 6.70 -4.47 8.19
N PHE A 50 5.44 -4.85 7.94
CA PHE A 50 4.89 -6.13 8.40
C PHE A 50 4.56 -7.11 7.26
N VAL A 51 4.31 -6.60 6.05
CA VAL A 51 4.07 -7.39 4.85
C VAL A 51 4.68 -6.74 3.62
N GLN A 52 5.03 -7.56 2.63
CA GLN A 52 5.46 -7.12 1.32
C GLN A 52 5.00 -8.10 0.24
N TYR A 53 4.64 -7.60 -0.92
CA TYR A 53 4.39 -8.38 -2.14
C TYR A 53 5.25 -7.84 -3.28
N ASP A 54 5.65 -8.72 -4.18
CA ASP A 54 6.27 -8.37 -5.46
C ASP A 54 5.72 -9.25 -6.58
N SER A 55 5.60 -8.70 -7.79
CA SER A 55 5.04 -9.40 -8.94
C SER A 55 5.93 -10.54 -9.48
N ASN A 56 7.21 -10.59 -9.09
CA ASN A 56 8.08 -11.72 -9.45
C ASN A 56 7.66 -13.01 -8.76
N SER A 57 7.37 -12.93 -7.46
CA SER A 57 6.90 -14.07 -6.67
C SER A 57 5.40 -14.27 -6.74
N GLY A 58 4.65 -13.20 -7.04
CA GLY A 58 3.18 -13.20 -7.05
C GLY A 58 2.58 -13.48 -5.67
N ARG A 59 3.33 -13.22 -4.59
CA ARG A 59 2.93 -13.60 -3.22
C ARG A 59 3.21 -12.49 -2.22
N MET A 60 2.26 -12.28 -1.32
CA MET A 60 2.45 -11.49 -0.12
C MET A 60 3.21 -12.32 0.91
N MET A 61 4.31 -11.76 1.41
CA MET A 61 5.18 -12.37 2.41
C MET A 61 5.13 -11.59 3.72
N PRO A 62 5.07 -12.29 4.87
CA PRO A 62 5.24 -11.65 6.17
C PRO A 62 6.68 -11.11 6.31
N ARG A 63 6.82 -9.97 6.98
CA ARG A 63 8.13 -9.35 7.32
C ARG A 63 8.42 -9.34 8.82
N VAL A 64 7.49 -9.85 9.62
CA VAL A 64 7.52 -9.90 11.08
C VAL A 64 6.86 -11.19 11.58
N SER A 65 7.35 -11.72 12.70
CA SER A 65 6.96 -13.03 13.22
C SER A 65 5.48 -13.13 13.61
N TRP A 66 4.85 -12.02 14.03
CA TRP A 66 3.43 -12.02 14.38
C TRP A 66 2.53 -12.19 13.15
N MET A 67 2.96 -11.80 11.95
CA MET A 67 2.21 -12.06 10.72
C MET A 67 2.21 -13.53 10.31
N GLU A 68 3.24 -14.30 10.67
CA GLU A 68 3.26 -15.74 10.39
C GLU A 68 2.15 -16.49 11.12
N LYS A 69 1.68 -15.95 12.25
CA LYS A 69 0.56 -16.51 13.03
C LYS A 69 -0.79 -16.27 12.34
N VAL A 70 -0.94 -15.14 11.64
CA VAL A 70 -2.20 -14.78 10.95
C VAL A 70 -2.62 -15.87 9.96
N GLY A 71 -1.69 -16.41 9.18
CA GLY A 71 -2.01 -17.51 8.24
C GLY A 71 -2.46 -18.81 8.90
N LYS A 72 -2.18 -19.00 10.19
CA LYS A 72 -2.66 -20.16 10.97
C LYS A 72 -4.06 -19.91 11.53
N GLU A 73 -4.34 -18.67 11.93
CA GLU A 73 -5.63 -18.25 12.50
C GLU A 73 -6.69 -18.03 11.42
N ASP A 74 -6.27 -17.52 10.26
CA ASP A 74 -7.08 -17.30 9.07
C ASP A 74 -6.38 -17.93 7.84
N PRO A 75 -6.69 -19.19 7.52
CA PRO A 75 -6.08 -19.89 6.39
C PRO A 75 -6.35 -19.24 5.03
N GLN A 76 -7.41 -18.43 4.90
CA GLN A 76 -7.78 -17.78 3.64
C GLN A 76 -7.16 -16.39 3.47
N TYR A 77 -6.55 -15.85 4.53
CA TYR A 77 -5.99 -14.51 4.55
C TYR A 77 -5.02 -14.27 3.40
N TRP A 78 -4.02 -15.14 3.24
CA TRP A 78 -2.97 -14.96 2.23
C TRP A 78 -3.51 -15.09 0.81
N ASP A 79 -4.39 -16.04 0.55
CA ASP A 79 -4.99 -16.22 -0.77
C ASP A 79 -5.84 -15.00 -1.16
N THR A 80 -6.67 -14.51 -0.23
CA THR A 80 -7.46 -13.29 -0.44
C THR A 80 -6.59 -12.07 -0.70
N GLN A 81 -5.48 -11.91 0.04
CA GLN A 81 -4.54 -10.82 -0.17
C GLN A 81 -3.84 -10.95 -1.54
N ASN A 82 -3.42 -12.14 -1.93
CA ASN A 82 -2.75 -12.38 -3.21
C ASN A 82 -3.70 -12.10 -4.39
N ASP A 83 -4.95 -12.54 -4.33
CA ASP A 83 -5.95 -12.27 -5.36
C ASP A 83 -6.23 -10.77 -5.52
N MET A 84 -6.39 -10.06 -4.40
CA MET A 84 -6.56 -8.60 -4.40
C MET A 84 -5.36 -7.89 -5.04
N LEU A 85 -4.14 -8.35 -4.73
CA LEU A 85 -2.92 -7.73 -5.24
C LEU A 85 -2.65 -8.05 -6.71
N SER A 86 -3.04 -9.24 -7.18
CA SER A 86 -3.06 -9.56 -8.61
C SER A 86 -3.94 -8.58 -9.39
N GLY A 87 -5.17 -8.32 -8.91
CA GLY A 87 -6.03 -7.30 -9.54
C GLY A 87 -5.46 -5.87 -9.44
N SER A 88 -4.75 -5.57 -8.35
CA SER A 88 -4.07 -4.28 -8.18
C SER A 88 -2.89 -4.11 -9.14
N GLU A 89 -2.13 -5.17 -9.39
CA GLU A 89 -1.04 -5.21 -10.35
C GLU A 89 -1.53 -4.89 -11.78
N GLU A 90 -2.63 -5.53 -12.20
CA GLU A 90 -3.26 -5.23 -13.49
C GLU A 90 -3.75 -3.79 -13.58
N THR A 91 -4.40 -3.30 -12.52
CA THR A 91 -4.89 -1.91 -12.45
C THR A 91 -3.73 -0.91 -12.58
N PHE A 92 -2.60 -1.16 -11.93
CA PHE A 92 -1.43 -0.27 -11.99
C PHE A 92 -0.77 -0.26 -13.36
N ARG A 93 -0.76 -1.41 -14.06
CA ARG A 93 -0.32 -1.49 -15.46
C ARG A 93 -1.19 -0.61 -16.35
N GLU A 94 -2.52 -0.69 -16.22
CA GLU A 94 -3.45 0.15 -16.99
C GLU A 94 -3.32 1.65 -16.67
N TYR A 95 -3.07 1.98 -15.39
CA TYR A 95 -2.83 3.37 -15.00
C TYR A 95 -1.53 3.92 -15.61
N LEU A 96 -0.47 3.13 -15.69
CA LEU A 96 0.77 3.54 -16.36
C LEU A 96 0.53 3.84 -17.84
N GLU A 97 -0.21 2.99 -18.55
CA GLU A 97 -0.58 3.21 -19.94
C GLU A 97 -1.43 4.47 -20.10
N THR A 98 -2.42 4.66 -19.23
CA THR A 98 -3.33 5.82 -19.25
C THR A 98 -2.58 7.12 -18.99
N LEU A 99 -1.77 7.17 -17.93
CA LEU A 99 -1.02 8.38 -17.56
C LEU A 99 0.01 8.74 -18.62
N ARG A 100 0.72 7.75 -19.17
CA ARG A 100 1.66 7.95 -20.28
C ARG A 100 0.97 8.61 -21.48
N ASN A 101 -0.24 8.15 -21.82
CA ASN A 101 -1.04 8.77 -22.89
C ASN A 101 -1.50 10.19 -22.51
N CYS A 102 -1.99 10.41 -21.29
CA CYS A 102 -2.43 11.74 -20.82
C CYS A 102 -1.30 12.79 -20.85
N TYR A 103 -0.06 12.38 -20.55
CA TYR A 103 1.10 13.26 -20.58
C TYR A 103 1.85 13.26 -21.92
N ASN A 104 1.31 12.57 -22.95
CA ASN A 104 1.92 12.45 -24.28
C ASN A 104 3.38 11.93 -24.26
N GLN A 105 3.66 10.94 -23.39
CA GLN A 105 4.98 10.34 -23.23
C GLN A 105 5.10 9.05 -24.07
N SER A 106 6.23 8.86 -24.75
CA SER A 106 6.38 7.75 -25.72
C SER A 106 7.35 6.65 -25.30
N GLU A 107 8.38 6.93 -24.52
CA GLU A 107 9.38 5.93 -24.10
C GLU A 107 9.92 6.30 -22.72
N GLY A 108 10.37 5.30 -21.97
CA GLY A 108 11.11 5.50 -20.73
C GLY A 108 10.46 4.87 -19.50
N LEU A 109 11.24 4.89 -18.43
CA LEU A 109 10.83 4.41 -17.12
C LEU A 109 9.83 5.39 -16.51
N HIS A 110 8.61 4.92 -16.31
CA HIS A 110 7.56 5.63 -15.60
C HIS A 110 7.17 4.87 -14.34
N ILE A 111 6.88 5.62 -13.28
CA ILE A 111 6.54 5.07 -11.98
C ILE A 111 5.23 5.71 -11.51
N ILE A 112 4.24 4.88 -11.22
CA ILE A 112 3.05 5.28 -10.48
C ILE A 112 3.12 4.74 -9.06
N GLN A 113 2.79 5.59 -8.09
CA GLN A 113 2.79 5.23 -6.68
C GLN A 113 1.46 5.59 -6.05
N ARG A 114 0.93 4.73 -5.20
CA ARG A 114 -0.20 5.04 -4.32
C ARG A 114 0.22 4.89 -2.88
N MET A 115 -0.13 5.86 -2.07
CA MET A 115 0.04 5.79 -0.63
C MET A 115 -1.31 6.01 0.03
N TYR A 116 -1.76 5.05 0.84
CA TYR A 116 -2.96 5.19 1.63
C TYR A 116 -2.80 4.59 3.01
N GLY A 117 -3.62 5.04 3.95
CA GLY A 117 -3.53 4.57 5.31
C GLY A 117 -4.46 5.27 6.28
N CYS A 118 -4.29 4.93 7.54
CA CYS A 118 -5.02 5.52 8.64
C CYS A 118 -4.11 5.77 9.85
N GLU A 119 -4.56 6.69 10.70
CA GLU A 119 -3.91 7.02 11.96
C GLU A 119 -4.94 6.97 13.08
N LEU A 120 -4.59 6.37 14.22
CA LEU A 120 -5.35 6.40 15.46
C LEU A 120 -4.57 7.20 16.49
N ARG A 121 -5.09 8.35 16.89
CA ARG A 121 -4.45 9.24 17.87
C ARG A 121 -4.84 8.87 19.29
N ARG A 122 -4.06 9.34 20.27
CA ARG A 122 -4.30 9.10 21.70
C ARG A 122 -5.67 9.57 22.19
N ASP A 123 -6.20 10.64 21.60
CA ASP A 123 -7.54 11.17 21.91
C ASP A 123 -8.68 10.34 21.27
N GLY A 124 -8.34 9.24 20.56
CA GLY A 124 -9.27 8.39 19.84
C GLY A 124 -9.66 8.91 18.46
N SER A 125 -9.17 10.09 18.06
CA SER A 125 -9.45 10.64 16.72
C SER A 125 -8.78 9.78 15.64
N LYS A 126 -9.49 9.64 14.51
CA LYS A 126 -9.07 8.82 13.37
C LYS A 126 -8.71 9.71 12.19
N GLY A 127 -7.51 9.53 11.66
CA GLY A 127 -7.05 10.10 10.41
C GLY A 127 -7.11 9.07 9.28
N GLY A 128 -7.24 9.55 8.05
CA GLY A 128 -7.14 8.76 6.84
C GLY A 128 -6.55 9.61 5.74
N PHE A 129 -5.80 8.99 4.84
CA PHE A 129 -5.21 9.66 3.69
C PHE A 129 -5.11 8.68 2.52
N MET A 130 -5.19 9.22 1.30
CA MET A 130 -4.94 8.50 0.07
C MET A 130 -4.43 9.51 -0.97
N GLN A 131 -3.30 9.19 -1.60
CA GLN A 131 -2.68 10.02 -2.62
C GLN A 131 -2.00 9.15 -3.65
N ASP A 132 -2.06 9.57 -4.91
CA ASP A 132 -1.32 8.94 -5.99
C ASP A 132 -0.30 9.92 -6.59
N GLY A 133 0.86 9.38 -6.92
CA GLY A 133 1.96 10.07 -7.56
C GLY A 133 2.35 9.40 -8.87
N TYR A 134 2.88 10.20 -9.79
CA TYR A 134 3.38 9.78 -11.09
C TYR A 134 4.73 10.47 -11.32
N ASP A 135 5.75 9.69 -11.68
CA ASP A 135 7.13 10.14 -11.89
C ASP A 135 7.68 11.01 -10.73
N GLY A 136 7.38 10.58 -9.50
CA GLY A 136 7.83 11.22 -8.27
C GLY A 136 7.05 12.47 -7.84
N ARG A 137 5.98 12.83 -8.55
CA ARG A 137 5.13 13.98 -8.21
C ARG A 137 3.72 13.51 -7.85
N THR A 138 3.18 14.03 -6.74
CA THR A 138 1.76 13.81 -6.42
C THR A 138 0.90 14.50 -7.48
N PHE A 139 -0.04 13.77 -8.08
CA PHE A 139 -0.94 14.31 -9.09
C PHE A 139 -2.40 14.27 -8.65
N ILE A 140 -2.75 13.48 -7.64
CA ILE A 140 -4.10 13.44 -7.10
C ILE A 140 -4.10 13.04 -5.63
N ILE A 141 -4.93 13.72 -4.83
CA ILE A 141 -5.09 13.50 -3.40
C ILE A 141 -6.58 13.37 -3.09
N PHE A 142 -6.94 12.42 -2.25
CA PHE A 142 -8.32 12.29 -1.77
C PHE A 142 -8.57 13.27 -0.62
N ASP A 143 -9.47 14.23 -0.82
CA ASP A 143 -10.01 15.08 0.23
C ASP A 143 -11.19 14.36 0.90
N LYS A 144 -10.92 13.84 2.09
CA LYS A 144 -11.93 13.11 2.89
C LYS A 144 -13.01 13.99 3.48
N GLU A 145 -12.80 15.30 3.58
CA GLU A 145 -13.77 16.23 4.16
C GLU A 145 -14.87 16.55 3.14
N THR A 146 -14.50 16.70 1.87
CA THR A 146 -15.42 16.98 0.76
C THR A 146 -15.82 15.72 -0.04
N LEU A 147 -15.13 14.59 0.18
CA LEU A 147 -15.27 13.35 -0.58
C LEU A 147 -14.95 13.52 -2.07
N THR A 148 -13.97 14.36 -2.37
CA THR A 148 -13.54 14.65 -3.76
C THR A 148 -12.07 14.33 -3.97
N TRP A 149 -11.70 14.14 -5.23
CA TRP A 149 -10.31 14.07 -5.64
C TRP A 149 -9.81 15.46 -6.03
N VAL A 150 -8.66 15.85 -5.48
CA VAL A 150 -8.01 17.13 -5.72
C VAL A 150 -6.74 16.90 -6.51
N ALA A 151 -6.64 17.54 -7.68
CA ALA A 151 -5.40 17.63 -8.44
C ALA A 151 -4.55 18.80 -7.87
N PRO A 152 -3.32 18.56 -7.42
CA PRO A 152 -2.43 19.60 -6.86
C PRO A 152 -1.98 20.66 -7.88
#